data_AF-A0A2V4DUA6-F1
#
_entry.id   AF-A0A2V4DUA6-F1
#
_cell.length_a   1.000
_cell.length_b   1.000
_cell.length_c   1.000
_cell.angle_alpha   90.00
_cell.angle_beta   90.00
_cell.angle_gamma   90.00
#
_symmetry.space_group_name_H-M   'P 1'
#
loop_
_entity.id
_entity.type
_entity.pdbx_description
1 polymer ?
#
loop_
_entity_poly.entity_id
_entity_poly.type
_entity_poly.pdbx_seq_one_letter_code
_entity_poly.pdbx_strand_id
1 'polypeptide(L)'
;MKQYLALMQKILDEGTPKSDRTGTGTLSIFGHQMRFNLQDGFPLVTTKKCHIRSIIYELLWFLKGDTNINYLKDNKVTIWNEWADENGDLGPVYGKQWRAWGAADGRQIDQISQLIAQIKNDPDSRRMIVSAWNVGELDQMALAPCHAFFQFYVAQGKLSCQLYQRSCDVFLGLPFNIASYSLLVHMMAQQCDLQVGDFVWTGGDTHLYANHMEQTHLQLSRDPRPLPKLVIKRKPPTIFDYEFEDFEIVGYDPYPAIKAPVAI
;
A
#
# COMPACT_ATOMS: atom_id res chain seq x y z
N MET A 1 -4.71 7.60 -13.59
CA MET A 1 -5.67 6.50 -13.37
C MET A 1 -7.06 7.09 -13.23
N LYS A 2 -8.05 6.58 -13.97
CA LYS A 2 -9.42 7.13 -13.95
C LYS A 2 -10.08 6.94 -12.58
N GLN A 3 -9.93 5.77 -11.99
CA GLN A 3 -10.49 5.39 -10.69
C GLN A 3 -10.04 6.34 -9.57
N TYR A 4 -8.74 6.61 -9.48
CA TYR A 4 -8.15 7.50 -8.47
C TYR A 4 -8.64 8.96 -8.60
N LEU A 5 -8.72 9.49 -9.83
CA LEU A 5 -9.24 10.85 -10.03
C LEU A 5 -10.74 10.93 -9.74
N ALA A 6 -11.50 9.90 -10.10
CA ALA A 6 -12.93 9.82 -9.78
C ALA A 6 -13.17 9.80 -8.26
N LEU A 7 -12.31 9.13 -7.48
CA LEU A 7 -12.35 9.19 -6.02
C LEU A 7 -12.03 10.60 -5.50
N MET A 8 -10.99 11.26 -6.01
CA MET A 8 -10.68 12.64 -5.61
C MET A 8 -11.87 13.58 -5.87
N GLN A 9 -12.47 13.49 -7.06
CA GLN A 9 -13.64 14.30 -7.41
C GLN A 9 -14.84 13.98 -6.53
N LYS A 10 -15.11 12.69 -6.28
CA LYS A 10 -16.18 12.25 -5.38
C LYS A 10 -16.05 12.85 -3.98
N ILE A 11 -14.84 12.92 -3.44
CA ILE A 11 -14.60 13.53 -2.12
C ILE A 11 -14.86 15.04 -2.16
N LEU A 12 -14.45 15.73 -3.22
CA LEU A 12 -14.75 17.16 -3.39
C LEU A 12 -16.26 17.44 -3.46
N ASP A 13 -17.02 16.56 -4.14
CA ASP A 13 -18.45 16.76 -4.38
C ASP A 13 -19.33 16.32 -3.20
N GLU A 14 -18.97 15.20 -2.55
CA GLU A 14 -19.81 14.54 -1.54
C GLU A 14 -19.22 14.57 -0.13
N GLY A 15 -17.95 14.94 0.01
CA GLY A 15 -17.26 14.84 1.29
C GLY A 15 -17.80 15.83 2.32
N THR A 16 -17.79 15.40 3.58
CA THR A 16 -18.21 16.24 4.70
C THR A 16 -16.97 16.79 5.41
N PRO A 17 -16.92 18.09 5.75
CA PRO A 17 -15.86 18.65 6.56
C PRO A 17 -15.75 17.92 7.90
N LYS A 18 -14.53 17.54 8.29
CA LYS A 18 -14.27 16.76 9.50
C LYS A 18 -12.96 17.18 10.14
N SER A 19 -12.97 17.41 11.45
CA SER A 19 -11.74 17.58 12.23
C SER A 19 -10.98 16.26 12.34
N ASP A 20 -9.66 16.33 12.44
CA ASP A 20 -8.78 15.16 12.54
C ASP A 20 -7.73 15.33 13.65
N ARG A 21 -6.95 14.28 13.92
CA ARG A 21 -5.93 14.24 15.00
C ARG A 21 -4.84 15.32 14.84
N THR A 22 -4.52 15.71 13.62
CA THR A 22 -3.48 16.72 13.30
C THR A 22 -3.99 18.15 13.47
N GLY A 23 -5.30 18.35 13.57
CA GLY A 23 -5.93 19.67 13.62
C GLY A 23 -6.00 20.39 12.28
N THR A 24 -5.58 19.76 11.18
CA THR A 24 -5.59 20.35 9.82
C THR A 24 -7.01 20.48 9.26
N GLY A 25 -7.88 19.52 9.57
CA GLY A 25 -9.20 19.39 8.96
C GLY A 25 -9.14 18.66 7.62
N THR A 26 -10.21 17.94 7.32
CA THR A 26 -10.35 17.13 6.10
C THR A 26 -11.72 17.28 5.47
N LEU A 27 -11.80 16.95 4.19
CA LEU A 27 -13.04 16.60 3.51
C LEU A 27 -13.08 15.08 3.38
N SER A 28 -14.08 14.42 3.99
CA SER A 28 -14.08 12.96 4.15
C SER A 28 -15.36 12.31 3.66
N ILE A 29 -15.23 11.12 3.06
CA ILE A 29 -16.30 10.17 2.81
C ILE A 29 -16.01 8.87 3.58
N PHE A 30 -17.04 8.08 3.87
CA PHE A 30 -16.89 6.80 4.54
C PHE A 30 -17.39 5.65 3.67
N GLY A 31 -16.48 4.74 3.32
CA GLY A 31 -16.77 3.63 2.42
C GLY A 31 -16.56 4.00 0.95
N HIS A 32 -15.56 3.41 0.33
CA HIS A 32 -15.35 3.47 -1.11
C HIS A 32 -14.64 2.22 -1.61
N GLN A 33 -14.84 1.84 -2.86
CA GLN A 33 -14.12 0.72 -3.46
C GLN A 33 -13.69 1.04 -4.90
N MET A 34 -12.45 0.69 -5.22
CA MET A 34 -11.87 0.76 -6.56
C MET A 34 -11.31 -0.60 -6.96
N ARG A 35 -11.27 -0.86 -8.27
CA ARG A 35 -10.67 -2.06 -8.84
C ARG A 35 -9.66 -1.70 -9.92
N PHE A 36 -8.54 -2.42 -9.93
CA PHE A 36 -7.46 -2.28 -10.89
C PHE A 36 -7.15 -3.67 -11.45
N ASN A 37 -7.50 -3.91 -12.71
CA ASN A 37 -7.05 -5.11 -13.41
C ASN A 37 -5.57 -4.95 -13.72
N LEU A 38 -4.73 -5.75 -13.07
CA LEU A 38 -3.27 -5.63 -13.17
C LEU A 38 -2.73 -6.11 -14.52
N GLN A 39 -3.58 -6.74 -15.35
CA GLN A 39 -3.25 -7.08 -16.73
C GLN A 39 -3.30 -5.86 -17.68
N ASP A 40 -4.03 -4.80 -17.31
CA ASP A 40 -4.12 -3.57 -18.11
C ASP A 40 -2.85 -2.70 -17.99
N GLY A 41 -2.05 -2.94 -16.95
CA GLY A 41 -0.83 -2.20 -16.63
C GLY A 41 -0.64 -2.06 -15.12
N PHE A 42 0.53 -1.59 -14.70
CA PHE A 42 0.85 -1.36 -13.29
C PHE A 42 0.18 -0.06 -12.82
N PRO A 43 -0.70 -0.08 -11.81
CA PRO A 43 -1.51 1.07 -11.40
C PRO A 43 -0.70 2.10 -10.59
N LEU A 44 0.22 2.78 -11.26
CA LEU A 44 0.97 3.90 -10.72
C LEU A 44 0.37 5.21 -11.22
N VAL A 45 0.13 6.17 -10.31
CA VAL A 45 -0.46 7.46 -10.68
C VAL A 45 0.43 8.16 -11.71
N THR A 46 -0.18 8.61 -12.81
CA THR A 46 0.50 9.31 -13.90
C THR A 46 0.24 10.82 -13.88
N THR A 47 -0.81 11.30 -13.21
CA THR A 47 -1.16 12.73 -13.15
C THR A 47 -0.28 13.52 -12.17
N LYS A 48 0.63 12.84 -11.47
CA LYS A 48 1.80 13.41 -10.80
C LYS A 48 2.88 12.32 -10.70
N LYS A 49 4.14 12.73 -10.64
CA LYS A 49 5.28 11.81 -10.44
C LYS A 49 5.28 11.25 -9.01
N CYS A 50 5.19 9.93 -8.89
CA CYS A 50 5.35 9.19 -7.64
C CYS A 50 6.81 8.82 -7.39
N HIS A 51 7.21 8.73 -6.12
CA HIS A 51 8.55 8.34 -5.73
C HIS A 51 8.66 6.80 -5.62
N ILE A 52 8.77 6.13 -6.77
CA ILE A 52 8.80 4.65 -6.90
C ILE A 52 9.82 4.00 -5.96
N ARG A 53 11.00 4.63 -5.80
CA ARG A 53 12.05 4.15 -4.91
C ARG A 53 11.52 3.87 -3.51
N SER A 54 10.83 4.84 -2.91
CA SER A 54 10.26 4.68 -1.57
C SER A 54 9.23 3.57 -1.49
N ILE A 55 8.38 3.43 -2.50
CA ILE A 55 7.34 2.38 -2.54
C ILE A 55 7.96 0.98 -2.50
N ILE A 56 8.99 0.74 -3.31
CA ILE A 56 9.65 -0.57 -3.40
C ILE A 56 10.37 -0.89 -2.10
N TYR A 57 11.23 0.02 -1.61
CA TYR A 57 11.99 -0.25 -0.38
C TYR A 57 11.10 -0.40 0.85
N GLU A 58 9.99 0.35 0.95
CA GLU A 58 9.03 0.17 2.03
C GLU A 58 8.41 -1.23 2.01
N LEU A 59 7.99 -1.73 0.83
CA LEU A 59 7.44 -3.08 0.74
C LEU A 59 8.48 -4.15 1.07
N LEU A 60 9.72 -4.01 0.60
CA LEU A 60 10.82 -4.92 0.94
C LEU A 60 11.10 -4.90 2.44
N TRP A 61 11.05 -3.72 3.07
CA TRP A 61 11.21 -3.55 4.52
C TRP A 61 10.09 -4.23 5.31
N PHE A 62 8.82 -4.07 4.91
CA PHE A 62 7.70 -4.81 5.50
C PHE A 62 7.89 -6.33 5.37
N LEU A 63 8.31 -6.80 4.19
CA LEU A 63 8.55 -8.23 3.96
C LEU A 63 9.72 -8.78 4.77
N LYS A 64 10.71 -7.96 5.15
CA LYS A 64 11.78 -8.35 6.09
C LYS A 64 11.29 -8.48 7.53
N GLY A 65 10.12 -7.94 7.86
CA GLY A 65 9.59 -7.92 9.21
C GLY A 65 10.18 -6.82 10.08
N ASP A 66 10.96 -5.92 9.48
CA ASP A 66 11.66 -4.85 10.18
C ASP A 66 10.67 -3.71 10.52
N THR A 67 10.96 -3.02 11.62
CA THR A 67 10.18 -1.91 12.17
C THR A 67 11.04 -0.72 12.57
N ASN A 68 12.36 -0.79 12.32
CA ASN A 68 13.28 0.33 12.48
C ASN A 68 13.58 0.97 11.12
N ILE A 69 13.65 2.31 11.08
CA ILE A 69 13.80 3.06 9.83
C ILE A 69 15.23 3.09 9.28
N ASN A 70 16.22 2.48 9.93
CA ASN A 70 17.62 2.49 9.47
C ASN A 70 17.77 1.89 8.06
N TYR A 71 17.12 0.76 7.77
CA TYR A 71 17.10 0.18 6.41
C TYR A 71 16.56 1.18 5.38
N LEU A 72 15.51 1.92 5.73
CA LEU A 72 14.91 2.92 4.86
C LEU A 72 15.87 4.11 4.65
N LYS A 73 16.49 4.60 5.73
CA LYS A 73 17.48 5.70 5.70
C LYS A 73 18.68 5.36 4.83
N ASP A 74 19.26 4.17 5.02
CA ASP A 74 20.40 3.67 4.23
C ASP A 74 20.06 3.62 2.74
N ASN A 75 18.78 3.38 2.41
CA ASN A 75 18.26 3.36 1.05
C ASN A 75 17.67 4.71 0.58
N LYS A 76 17.92 5.81 1.29
CA LYS A 76 17.48 7.18 0.95
C LYS A 76 15.96 7.33 0.91
N VAL A 77 15.27 6.65 1.84
CA VAL A 77 13.82 6.70 2.02
C VAL A 77 13.52 7.32 3.38
N THR A 78 12.73 8.39 3.39
CA THR A 78 12.45 9.21 4.59
C THR A 78 10.98 9.24 4.97
N ILE A 79 10.13 8.42 4.34
CA ILE A 79 8.66 8.50 4.45
C ILE A 79 8.10 8.07 5.82
N TRP A 80 8.95 7.60 6.72
CA TRP A 80 8.58 7.18 8.08
C TRP A 80 9.27 8.01 9.17
N ASN A 81 10.08 9.01 8.78
CA ASN A 81 10.94 9.74 9.71
C ASN A 81 10.17 10.50 10.78
N GLU A 82 9.02 11.07 10.43
CA GLU A 82 8.20 11.90 11.30
C GLU A 82 7.53 11.12 12.45
N TRP A 83 7.48 9.80 12.35
CA TRP A 83 6.82 8.94 13.35
C TRP A 83 7.79 8.09 14.17
N ALA A 84 9.05 8.00 13.77
CA ALA A 84 10.04 7.19 14.48
C ALA A 84 10.54 7.92 15.73
N ASP A 85 10.89 7.14 16.75
CA ASP A 85 11.55 7.67 17.95
C ASP A 85 13.03 8.06 17.69
N GLU A 86 13.74 8.45 18.75
CA GLU A 86 15.15 8.85 18.68
C GLU A 86 16.11 7.73 18.21
N ASN A 87 15.72 6.46 18.36
CA ASN A 87 16.46 5.29 17.92
C ASN A 87 16.04 4.81 16.52
N GLY A 88 14.99 5.42 15.94
CA GLY A 88 14.43 5.07 14.65
C GLY A 88 13.37 3.98 14.72
N ASP A 89 12.86 3.63 15.91
CA ASP A 89 11.85 2.59 16.08
C ASP A 89 10.43 3.15 15.93
N LEU A 90 9.55 2.36 15.32
CA LEU A 90 8.13 2.67 15.12
C LEU A 90 7.21 1.82 16.01
N GLY A 91 7.78 0.97 16.86
CA GLY A 91 7.06 -0.09 17.56
C GLY A 91 6.61 -1.22 16.62
N PRO A 92 5.63 -2.04 17.03
CA PRO A 92 5.25 -3.26 16.34
C PRO A 92 4.36 -3.02 15.10
N VAL A 93 4.79 -2.18 14.15
CA VAL A 93 4.03 -1.85 12.94
C VAL A 93 4.04 -3.01 11.91
N TYR A 94 3.60 -2.72 10.68
CA TYR A 94 3.26 -3.70 9.63
C TYR A 94 4.24 -4.87 9.49
N GLY A 95 5.55 -4.63 9.35
CA GLY A 95 6.53 -5.70 9.14
C GLY A 95 6.47 -6.76 10.22
N LYS A 96 6.49 -6.35 11.50
CA LYS A 96 6.34 -7.27 12.63
C LYS A 96 5.01 -8.02 12.56
N GLN A 97 3.89 -7.33 12.29
CA GLN A 97 2.59 -8.02 12.22
C GLN A 97 2.55 -9.04 11.08
N TRP A 98 3.15 -8.74 9.94
CA TRP A 98 3.15 -9.63 8.77
C TRP A 98 4.03 -10.86 8.97
N ARG A 99 5.18 -10.71 9.65
CA ARG A 99 6.22 -11.75 9.73
C ARG A 99 6.35 -12.44 11.10
N ALA A 100 5.87 -11.81 12.16
CA ALA A 100 6.06 -12.24 13.55
C ALA A 100 4.91 -11.80 14.46
N TRP A 101 3.66 -12.03 14.04
CA TRP A 101 2.48 -11.71 14.85
C TRP A 101 2.52 -12.46 16.19
N GLY A 102 2.41 -11.75 17.30
CA GLY A 102 2.37 -12.33 18.65
C GLY A 102 1.02 -12.99 18.96
N ALA A 103 1.02 -14.32 19.13
CA ALA A 103 -0.14 -15.08 19.57
C ALA A 103 -0.22 -15.13 21.10
N ALA A 104 -1.44 -15.32 21.65
CA ALA A 104 -1.67 -15.38 23.08
C ALA A 104 -0.95 -16.53 23.81
N ASP A 105 -0.58 -17.58 23.08
CA ASP A 105 0.17 -18.73 23.58
C ASP A 105 1.70 -18.58 23.43
N GLY A 106 2.17 -17.38 23.09
CA GLY A 106 3.59 -17.05 22.94
C GLY A 106 4.20 -17.40 21.58
N ARG A 107 3.43 -17.99 20.65
CA ARG A 107 3.92 -18.23 19.28
C ARG A 107 4.07 -16.92 18.52
N GLN A 108 4.98 -16.94 17.54
CA GLN A 108 5.06 -15.93 16.48
C GLN A 108 4.52 -16.52 15.18
N ILE A 109 3.61 -15.80 14.53
CA ILE A 109 2.94 -16.24 13.31
C ILE A 109 3.46 -15.42 12.12
N ASP A 110 4.14 -16.09 11.19
CA ASP A 110 4.50 -15.52 9.89
C ASP A 110 3.33 -15.67 8.92
N GLN A 111 2.51 -14.62 8.84
CA GLN A 111 1.30 -14.60 8.01
C GLN A 111 1.63 -14.63 6.51
N ILE A 112 2.76 -14.07 6.08
CA ILE A 112 3.18 -14.06 4.67
C ILE A 112 3.57 -15.46 4.21
N SER A 113 4.36 -16.17 5.02
CA SER A 113 4.73 -17.57 4.73
C SER A 113 3.51 -18.48 4.71
N GLN A 114 2.59 -18.32 5.66
CA GLN A 114 1.33 -19.08 5.68
C GLN A 114 0.45 -18.79 4.47
N LEU A 115 0.33 -17.51 4.08
CA LEU A 115 -0.42 -17.11 2.90
C LEU A 115 0.12 -17.76 1.63
N ILE A 116 1.43 -17.76 1.40
CA ILE A 116 2.03 -18.42 0.22
C ILE A 116 1.76 -19.92 0.24
N ALA A 117 1.89 -20.57 1.41
CA ALA A 117 1.58 -21.98 1.55
C ALA A 117 0.10 -22.28 1.26
N GLN A 118 -0.82 -21.41 1.69
CA GLN A 118 -2.24 -21.54 1.38
C GLN A 118 -2.53 -21.35 -0.11
N ILE A 119 -1.98 -20.33 -0.76
CA ILE A 119 -2.15 -20.10 -2.20
C ILE A 119 -1.69 -21.33 -3.01
N LYS A 120 -0.57 -21.95 -2.62
CA LYS A 120 -0.01 -23.12 -3.32
C LYS A 120 -0.79 -24.41 -3.09
N ASN A 121 -1.30 -24.62 -1.87
CA ASN A 121 -1.86 -25.92 -1.46
C ASN A 121 -3.40 -25.95 -1.41
N ASP A 122 -4.05 -24.80 -1.23
CA ASP A 122 -5.50 -24.64 -1.13
C ASP A 122 -5.95 -23.30 -1.76
N PRO A 123 -5.80 -23.13 -3.08
CA PRO A 123 -6.08 -21.87 -3.77
C PRO A 123 -7.54 -21.42 -3.71
N ASP A 124 -8.48 -22.33 -3.42
CA ASP A 124 -9.90 -22.03 -3.26
C ASP A 124 -10.25 -21.55 -1.84
N SER A 125 -9.26 -21.51 -0.94
CA SER A 125 -9.44 -21.07 0.44
C SER A 125 -9.98 -19.64 0.51
N ARG A 126 -11.07 -19.49 1.27
CA ARG A 126 -11.66 -18.17 1.58
C ARG A 126 -10.99 -17.50 2.78
N ARG A 127 -9.84 -18.02 3.23
CA ARG A 127 -9.13 -17.61 4.46
C ARG A 127 -7.70 -17.14 4.20
N MET A 128 -7.33 -16.91 2.93
CA MET A 128 -6.03 -16.37 2.52
C MET A 128 -5.89 -14.90 2.94
N ILE A 129 -5.56 -14.66 4.21
CA ILE A 129 -5.67 -13.36 4.88
C ILE A 129 -4.36 -13.00 5.56
N VAL A 130 -4.08 -11.70 5.58
CA VAL A 130 -3.07 -11.09 6.47
C VAL A 130 -3.70 -9.88 7.15
N SER A 131 -3.51 -9.78 8.46
CA SER A 131 -3.95 -8.64 9.27
C SER A 131 -2.76 -7.93 9.91
N ALA A 132 -2.72 -6.61 9.82
CA ALA A 132 -1.85 -5.77 10.64
C ALA A 132 -2.55 -5.30 11.92
N TRP A 133 -3.86 -5.52 12.06
CA TRP A 133 -4.68 -4.99 13.14
C TRP A 133 -4.58 -5.83 14.43
N ASN A 134 -3.42 -5.81 15.08
CA ASN A 134 -3.21 -6.49 16.35
C ASN A 134 -3.68 -5.63 17.52
N VAL A 135 -4.89 -5.90 18.01
CA VAL A 135 -5.55 -5.12 19.08
C VAL A 135 -4.69 -5.01 20.34
N GLY A 136 -3.94 -6.06 20.69
CA GLY A 136 -3.11 -6.08 21.89
C GLY A 136 -1.80 -5.31 21.78
N GLU A 137 -1.49 -4.76 20.59
CA GLU A 137 -0.23 -4.05 20.33
C GLU A 137 -0.44 -2.67 19.71
N LEU A 138 -1.69 -2.22 19.51
CA LEU A 138 -1.99 -0.94 18.85
C LEU A 138 -1.42 0.28 19.59
N ASP A 139 -1.40 0.24 20.92
CA ASP A 139 -0.90 1.29 21.80
C ASP A 139 0.63 1.42 21.78
N GLN A 140 1.33 0.39 21.32
CA GLN A 140 2.78 0.36 21.19
C GLN A 140 3.25 0.86 19.81
N MET A 141 2.34 1.01 18.85
CA MET A 141 2.67 1.45 17.48
C MET A 141 2.70 2.97 17.39
N ALA A 142 3.72 3.52 16.72
CA ALA A 142 3.80 4.96 16.43
C ALA A 142 2.56 5.48 15.69
N LEU A 143 1.99 4.66 14.81
CA LEU A 143 0.68 4.86 14.22
C LEU A 143 -0.06 3.53 14.07
N ALA A 144 -1.35 3.52 14.38
CA ALA A 144 -2.20 2.39 14.08
C ALA A 144 -2.22 2.09 12.56
N PRO A 145 -2.26 0.82 12.12
CA PRO A 145 -2.14 0.47 10.71
C PRO A 145 -3.24 1.10 9.85
N CYS A 146 -2.87 1.85 8.81
CA CYS A 146 -3.82 2.40 7.85
C CYS A 146 -4.35 1.31 6.93
N HIS A 147 -3.44 0.55 6.31
CA HIS A 147 -3.74 -0.63 5.50
C HIS A 147 -3.80 -1.86 6.41
N ALA A 148 -4.98 -2.05 7.00
CA ALA A 148 -5.16 -2.86 8.20
C ALA A 148 -5.31 -4.36 7.93
N PHE A 149 -5.92 -4.72 6.79
CA PHE A 149 -6.30 -6.10 6.50
C PHE A 149 -6.33 -6.32 4.99
N PHE A 150 -5.81 -7.44 4.51
CA PHE A 150 -5.96 -7.81 3.11
C PHE A 150 -6.19 -9.31 2.93
N GLN A 151 -6.90 -9.62 1.85
CA GLN A 151 -7.29 -10.97 1.48
C GLN A 151 -6.88 -11.26 0.03
N PHE A 152 -6.32 -12.44 -0.20
CA PHE A 152 -6.05 -12.96 -1.54
C PHE A 152 -7.15 -13.89 -2.02
N TYR A 153 -7.22 -14.03 -3.35
CA TYR A 153 -8.19 -14.86 -4.04
C TYR A 153 -7.57 -15.41 -5.32
N VAL A 154 -7.75 -16.70 -5.60
CA VAL A 154 -7.31 -17.34 -6.84
C VAL A 154 -8.52 -17.79 -7.64
N ALA A 155 -8.56 -17.45 -8.92
CA ALA A 155 -9.50 -18.05 -9.86
C ALA A 155 -8.91 -18.07 -11.26
N GLN A 156 -9.14 -19.15 -12.00
CA GLN A 156 -8.67 -19.30 -13.39
C GLN A 156 -7.16 -19.02 -13.56
N GLY A 157 -6.34 -19.44 -12.59
CA GLY A 157 -4.90 -19.22 -12.59
C GLY A 157 -4.46 -17.77 -12.35
N LYS A 158 -5.37 -16.88 -11.90
CA LYS A 158 -5.09 -15.46 -11.61
C LYS A 158 -5.20 -15.18 -10.11
N LEU A 159 -4.19 -14.51 -9.56
CA LEU A 159 -4.13 -14.07 -8.17
C LEU A 159 -4.63 -12.63 -8.05
N SER A 160 -5.68 -12.43 -7.25
CA SER A 160 -6.23 -11.12 -6.90
C SER A 160 -5.98 -10.82 -5.42
N CYS A 161 -6.00 -9.54 -5.04
CA CYS A 161 -5.91 -9.11 -3.65
C CYS A 161 -6.91 -7.98 -3.39
N GLN A 162 -7.63 -8.07 -2.26
CA GLN A 162 -8.43 -6.99 -1.73
C GLN A 162 -7.78 -6.43 -0.47
N LEU A 163 -7.59 -5.11 -0.44
CA LEU A 163 -7.15 -4.37 0.74
C LEU A 163 -8.36 -3.67 1.40
N TYR A 164 -8.45 -3.77 2.72
CA TYR A 164 -9.21 -2.84 3.56
C TYR A 164 -8.26 -1.83 4.23
N GLN A 165 -8.38 -0.58 3.80
CA GLN A 165 -7.63 0.56 4.34
C GLN A 165 -8.57 1.42 5.18
N ARG A 166 -8.43 1.34 6.52
CA ARG A 166 -9.35 1.99 7.47
C ARG A 166 -9.35 3.52 7.40
N SER A 167 -8.23 4.10 6.97
CA SER A 167 -7.95 5.53 6.94
C SER A 167 -7.05 5.83 5.75
N CYS A 168 -7.43 6.78 4.91
CA CYS A 168 -6.75 7.04 3.66
C CYS A 168 -6.63 8.54 3.37
N ASP A 169 -5.41 9.06 3.50
CA ASP A 169 -4.99 10.29 2.83
C ASP A 169 -4.93 10.01 1.33
N VAL A 170 -5.91 10.57 0.60
CA VAL A 170 -6.04 10.34 -0.84
C VAL A 170 -4.95 11.04 -1.63
N PHE A 171 -4.46 12.20 -1.18
CA PHE A 171 -3.49 12.94 -1.97
C PHE A 171 -2.08 12.37 -1.82
N LEU A 172 -1.57 12.20 -0.60
CA LEU A 172 -0.20 11.72 -0.38
C LEU A 172 -0.11 10.20 -0.31
N GLY A 173 -0.97 9.57 0.50
CA GLY A 173 -0.85 8.15 0.85
C GLY A 173 -1.34 7.19 -0.23
N LEU A 174 -2.55 7.40 -0.75
CA LEU A 174 -3.21 6.45 -1.64
C LEU A 174 -2.41 6.06 -2.89
N PRO A 175 -1.70 6.97 -3.59
CA PRO A 175 -0.84 6.58 -4.70
C PRO A 175 0.25 5.56 -4.32
N PHE A 176 0.82 5.68 -3.12
CA PHE A 176 1.79 4.73 -2.59
C PHE A 176 1.12 3.40 -2.24
N ASN A 177 -0.04 3.45 -1.58
CA ASN A 177 -0.75 2.24 -1.16
C ASN A 177 -1.20 1.38 -2.36
N ILE A 178 -1.73 2.00 -3.41
CA ILE A 178 -2.13 1.27 -4.63
C ILE A 178 -0.93 0.57 -5.26
N ALA A 179 0.17 1.29 -5.44
CA ALA A 179 1.38 0.75 -6.05
C ALA A 179 2.04 -0.34 -5.20
N SER A 180 2.11 -0.17 -3.88
CA SER A 180 2.70 -1.13 -2.94
C SER A 180 1.94 -2.47 -2.96
N TYR A 181 0.61 -2.44 -2.83
CA TYR A 181 -0.18 -3.67 -2.85
C TYR A 181 -0.25 -4.32 -4.24
N SER A 182 -0.23 -3.52 -5.31
CA SER A 182 -0.14 -4.07 -6.67
C SER A 182 1.21 -4.77 -6.86
N LEU A 183 2.31 -4.19 -6.40
CA LEU A 183 3.63 -4.81 -6.42
C LEU A 183 3.64 -6.13 -5.61
N LEU A 184 3.03 -6.14 -4.43
CA LEU A 184 2.88 -7.35 -3.62
C LEU A 184 2.11 -8.46 -4.36
N VAL A 185 1.03 -8.12 -5.07
CA VAL A 185 0.30 -9.10 -5.90
C VAL A 185 1.19 -9.68 -6.98
N HIS A 186 1.97 -8.86 -7.69
CA HIS A 186 2.91 -9.35 -8.69
C HIS A 186 3.99 -10.27 -8.09
N MET A 187 4.56 -9.91 -6.94
CA MET A 187 5.56 -10.73 -6.24
C MET A 187 4.99 -12.07 -5.79
N MET A 188 3.81 -12.06 -5.17
CA MET A 188 3.09 -13.26 -4.72
C MET A 188 2.71 -14.17 -5.89
N ALA A 189 2.18 -13.60 -6.97
CA ALA A 189 1.79 -14.33 -8.17
C ALA A 189 3.00 -15.03 -8.80
N GLN A 190 4.16 -14.34 -8.92
CA GLN A 190 5.38 -14.94 -9.43
C GLN A 190 5.88 -16.09 -8.54
N GLN A 191 5.81 -15.94 -7.21
CA GLN A 191 6.23 -16.96 -6.25
C GLN A 191 5.30 -18.19 -6.21
N CYS A 192 4.07 -18.03 -6.70
CA CYS A 192 3.05 -19.09 -6.76
C CYS A 192 2.77 -19.59 -8.18
N ASP A 193 3.55 -19.16 -9.18
CA ASP A 193 3.37 -19.54 -10.59
C ASP A 193 1.97 -19.22 -11.15
N LEU A 194 1.42 -18.09 -10.71
CA LEU A 194 0.12 -17.56 -11.13
C LEU A 194 0.28 -16.31 -11.98
N GLN A 195 -0.76 -16.02 -12.77
CA GLN A 195 -0.92 -14.70 -13.40
C GLN A 195 -1.46 -13.69 -12.38
N VAL A 196 -1.29 -12.40 -12.66
CA VAL A 196 -1.96 -11.35 -11.88
C VAL A 196 -3.43 -11.20 -12.31
N GLY A 197 -4.30 -11.00 -11.33
CA GLY A 197 -5.71 -10.64 -11.49
C GLY A 197 -5.95 -9.20 -11.09
N ASP A 198 -6.90 -8.98 -10.18
CA ASP A 198 -7.29 -7.65 -9.74
C ASP A 198 -6.63 -7.25 -8.42
N PHE A 199 -6.24 -5.98 -8.31
CA PHE A 199 -6.14 -5.31 -7.03
C PHE A 199 -7.44 -4.57 -6.73
N VAL A 200 -8.10 -4.92 -5.63
CA VAL A 200 -9.32 -4.27 -5.14
C VAL A 200 -8.98 -3.45 -3.91
N TRP A 201 -9.09 -2.13 -4.02
CA TRP A 201 -8.88 -1.23 -2.91
C TRP A 201 -10.22 -0.89 -2.26
N THR A 202 -10.34 -1.06 -0.94
CA THR A 202 -11.52 -0.67 -0.15
C THR A 202 -11.10 0.29 0.96
N GLY A 203 -11.73 1.46 1.02
CA GLY A 203 -11.48 2.50 2.00
C GLY A 203 -12.56 2.58 3.08
N GLY A 204 -12.13 2.82 4.32
CA GLY A 204 -12.97 3.27 5.43
C GLY A 204 -13.15 4.79 5.37
N ASP A 205 -12.56 5.51 6.33
CA ASP A 205 -12.45 6.97 6.27
C ASP A 205 -11.48 7.37 5.15
N THR A 206 -12.00 7.98 4.11
CA THR A 206 -11.25 8.32 2.90
C THR A 206 -11.35 9.82 2.67
N HIS A 207 -10.21 10.51 2.71
CA HIS A 207 -10.21 11.95 2.88
C HIS A 207 -9.14 12.69 2.08
N LEU A 208 -9.43 13.97 1.83
CA LEU A 208 -8.48 14.98 1.37
C LEU A 208 -8.25 15.97 2.50
N TYR A 209 -6.99 16.23 2.86
CA TYR A 209 -6.67 17.28 3.82
C TYR A 209 -6.98 18.67 3.26
N ALA A 210 -7.46 19.56 4.12
CA ALA A 210 -7.83 20.92 3.73
C ALA A 210 -6.65 21.71 3.11
N ASN A 211 -5.41 21.43 3.53
CA ASN A 211 -4.19 22.03 2.99
C ASN A 211 -3.67 21.37 1.69
N HIS A 212 -4.40 20.39 1.13
CA HIS A 212 -4.08 19.73 -0.15
C HIS A 212 -5.03 20.10 -1.29
N MET A 213 -5.95 21.05 -1.08
CA MET A 213 -7.02 21.34 -2.05
C MET A 213 -6.51 21.93 -3.36
N GLU A 214 -5.59 22.88 -3.32
CA GLU A 214 -4.99 23.46 -4.54
C GLU A 214 -4.27 22.39 -5.37
N GLN A 215 -3.50 21.53 -4.71
CA GLN A 215 -2.80 20.42 -5.32
C GLN A 215 -3.76 19.39 -5.93
N THR A 216 -4.88 19.15 -5.25
CA THR A 216 -5.96 18.27 -5.70
C THR A 216 -6.60 18.80 -6.98
N HIS A 217 -6.99 20.07 -7.01
CA HIS A 217 -7.55 20.71 -8.20
C HIS A 217 -6.55 20.73 -9.37
N LEU A 218 -5.28 21.03 -9.11
CA LEU A 218 -4.22 20.94 -10.13
C LEU A 218 -4.06 19.52 -10.68
N GLN A 219 -4.17 18.49 -9.84
CA GLN A 219 -4.06 17.12 -10.29
C GLN A 219 -5.27 16.67 -11.11
N LEU A 220 -6.47 17.15 -10.76
CA LEU A 220 -7.73 16.87 -11.46
C LEU A 220 -7.80 17.52 -12.84
N SER A 221 -7.07 18.61 -13.09
CA SER A 221 -7.01 19.24 -14.42
C SER A 221 -6.12 18.50 -15.43
N ARG A 222 -5.45 17.41 -15.02
CA ARG A 222 -4.54 16.63 -15.86
C ARG A 222 -5.20 15.35 -16.34
N ASP A 223 -5.09 15.07 -17.63
CA ASP A 223 -5.53 13.80 -18.19
C ASP A 223 -4.61 12.64 -17.75
N PRO A 224 -5.17 11.47 -17.40
CA PRO A 224 -4.38 10.26 -17.21
C PRO A 224 -3.57 9.91 -18.47
N ARG A 225 -2.31 9.52 -18.28
CA ARG A 225 -1.45 8.94 -19.33
C ARG A 225 -1.52 7.40 -19.27
N PRO A 226 -1.02 6.68 -20.29
CA PRO A 226 -0.98 5.22 -20.27
C PRO A 226 -0.34 4.67 -18.99
N LEU A 227 -0.86 3.54 -18.50
CA LEU A 227 -0.27 2.86 -17.36
C LEU A 227 1.12 2.33 -17.73
N PRO A 228 2.11 2.44 -16.85
CA PRO A 228 3.39 1.78 -17.06
C PRO A 228 3.25 0.25 -16.93
N LYS A 229 4.31 -0.47 -17.28
CA LYS A 229 4.42 -1.92 -17.07
C LYS A 229 5.45 -2.21 -16.00
N LEU A 230 5.11 -3.10 -15.06
CA LEU A 230 6.07 -3.67 -14.13
C LEU A 230 6.78 -4.85 -14.80
N VAL A 231 8.11 -4.83 -14.78
CA VAL A 231 8.98 -5.95 -15.15
C VAL A 231 9.70 -6.42 -13.90
N ILE A 232 9.53 -7.70 -13.57
CA ILE A 232 10.31 -8.37 -12.53
C ILE A 232 11.41 -9.18 -13.22
N LYS A 233 12.66 -8.74 -13.06
CA LYS A 233 13.84 -9.26 -13.80
C LYS A 233 14.29 -10.63 -13.35
N ARG A 234 14.00 -10.99 -12.10
CA ARG A 234 14.48 -12.21 -11.45
C ARG A 234 13.36 -12.83 -10.64
N LYS A 235 13.28 -14.16 -10.65
CA LYS A 235 12.46 -14.94 -9.70
C LYS A 235 13.37 -15.44 -8.57
N PRO A 236 13.38 -14.78 -7.39
CA PRO A 236 14.14 -15.26 -6.25
C PRO A 236 13.61 -16.60 -5.70
N PRO A 237 14.40 -17.33 -4.88
CA PRO A 237 13.95 -18.57 -4.23
C PRO A 237 12.72 -18.38 -3.34
N THR A 238 12.61 -17.25 -2.64
CA THR A 238 11.46 -16.91 -1.81
C THR A 238 10.99 -15.48 -2.03
N ILE A 239 9.79 -15.14 -1.53
CA ILE A 239 9.29 -13.75 -1.54
C ILE A 239 10.15 -12.79 -0.72
N PHE A 240 11.01 -13.29 0.16
CA PHE A 240 11.82 -12.47 1.06
C PHE A 240 13.17 -12.08 0.47
N ASP A 241 13.56 -12.69 -0.66
CA ASP A 241 14.86 -12.49 -1.30
C ASP A 241 14.79 -11.57 -2.52
N TYR A 242 13.69 -10.83 -2.70
CA TYR A 242 13.63 -9.75 -3.71
C TYR A 242 14.49 -8.56 -3.27
N GLU A 243 15.11 -7.94 -4.26
CA GLU A 243 15.95 -6.75 -4.14
C GLU A 243 15.39 -5.62 -4.99
N PHE A 244 15.80 -4.38 -4.72
CA PHE A 244 15.28 -3.21 -5.42
C PHE A 244 15.50 -3.31 -6.95
N GLU A 245 16.66 -3.85 -7.33
CA GLU A 245 17.13 -3.98 -8.71
C GLU A 245 16.31 -5.00 -9.52
N ASP A 246 15.55 -5.87 -8.86
CA ASP A 246 14.68 -6.84 -9.53
C ASP A 246 13.48 -6.18 -10.20
N PHE A 247 13.16 -4.95 -9.84
CA PHE A 247 11.96 -4.25 -10.32
C PHE A 247 12.31 -3.14 -11.29
N GLU A 248 11.60 -3.12 -12.42
CA GLU A 248 11.67 -2.04 -13.39
C GLU A 248 10.27 -1.60 -13.80
N ILE A 249 10.05 -0.29 -13.81
CA ILE A 249 8.80 0.32 -14.28
C ILE A 249 9.05 0.89 -15.68
N VAL A 250 8.54 0.21 -16.70
CA VAL A 250 8.74 0.56 -18.10
C VAL A 250 7.58 1.44 -18.59
N GLY A 251 7.91 2.48 -19.36
CA GLY A 251 6.91 3.37 -19.96
C GLY A 251 6.21 4.31 -18.98
N TYR A 252 6.81 4.58 -17.81
CA TYR A 252 6.27 5.57 -16.87
C TYR A 252 6.61 6.99 -17.30
N ASP A 253 5.63 7.66 -17.93
CA ASP A 253 5.70 9.05 -18.35
C ASP A 253 4.74 9.90 -17.51
N PRO A 254 5.05 10.25 -16.25
CA PRO A 254 4.14 11.03 -15.42
C PRO A 254 4.21 12.53 -15.71
N TYR A 255 3.15 13.24 -15.37
CA TYR A 255 3.22 14.69 -15.18
C TYR A 255 4.18 15.05 -14.03
N PRO A 256 4.67 16.30 -13.96
CA PRO A 256 5.54 16.76 -12.88
C PRO A 256 4.98 16.48 -11.49
N ALA A 257 5.89 16.25 -10.52
CA ALA A 257 5.53 16.08 -9.12
C ALA A 257 4.73 17.29 -8.60
N ILE A 258 3.79 17.03 -7.70
CA ILE A 258 3.03 18.05 -6.98
C ILE A 258 3.41 17.92 -5.51
N LYS A 259 4.03 18.94 -4.94
CA LYS A 259 4.45 18.95 -3.54
C LYS A 259 3.25 19.28 -2.65
N ALA A 260 3.09 18.53 -1.57
CA ALA A 260 2.15 18.84 -0.49
C ALA A 260 2.78 18.49 0.86
N PRO A 261 2.49 19.26 1.92
CA PRO A 261 3.01 18.98 3.26
C PRO A 261 2.31 17.76 3.87
N VAL A 262 3.03 16.97 4.67
CA VAL A 262 2.44 15.91 5.49
C VAL A 262 1.70 16.54 6.67
N ALA A 263 0.52 16.04 7.00
CA ALA A 263 -0.19 16.40 8.22
C ALA A 263 0.31 15.53 9.39
N ILE A 264 0.72 16.14 10.51
CA ILE A 264 1.35 15.47 11.65
C ILE A 264 0.48 15.57 12.90
#